data_AF-A0A3L8PR33-F1
#
_entry.id   AF-A0A3L8PR33-F1
#
_cell.length_a   1.000
_cell.length_b   1.000
_cell.length_c   1.000
_cell.angle_alpha   90.00
_cell.angle_beta   90.00
_cell.angle_gamma   90.00
#
_symmetry.space_group_name_H-M   'P 1'
#
loop_
_entity.id
_entity.type
_entity.pdbx_description
1 polymer ?
#
loop_
_entity_poly.entity_id
_entity_poly.type
_entity_poly.pdbx_seq_one_letter_code
_entity_poly.pdbx_strand_id
1 'polypeptide(L)'
;MPKFYKTKLTKPVAHKKLLGLLERIQFWNNEYSEYYQIEKAALVGSLARDGDRFGDIDICIDLKRSKKFNPAAHSEDYINWRQEVLGYAPPRDFFAELGMFDKDLFRFVKNRDGRIELLRWNQFDPICLTLQPYVILVENGIGIVNSISDIESNKKCFTTEQALELVKNDTPHHPNEISGIYWDSYCQSLSVYPASIRNAILKRDSAKKRYDAYLEENI
;
A
#
# COMPACT_ATOMS: atom_id res chain seq x y z
N MET A 1 -11.44 1.73 11.78
CA MET A 1 -12.18 3.02 11.80
C MET A 1 -11.34 4.09 11.13
N PRO A 2 -11.92 4.96 10.29
CA PRO A 2 -11.21 6.11 9.74
C PRO A 2 -10.67 6.98 10.87
N LYS A 3 -9.42 7.47 10.76
CA LYS A 3 -8.90 8.43 11.73
C LYS A 3 -9.57 9.77 11.48
N PHE A 4 -10.38 10.23 12.44
CA PHE A 4 -11.01 11.54 12.37
C PHE A 4 -10.02 12.62 12.80
N TYR A 5 -9.25 13.13 11.85
CA TYR A 5 -8.40 14.28 12.10
C TYR A 5 -9.23 15.56 12.13
N LYS A 6 -9.00 16.38 13.15
CA LYS A 6 -9.63 17.73 13.25
C LYS A 6 -9.26 18.63 12.06
N THR A 7 -8.11 18.41 11.42
CA THR A 7 -7.64 19.19 10.27
C THR A 7 -7.00 18.30 9.19
N LYS A 8 -7.22 18.66 7.93
CA LYS A 8 -6.53 18.06 6.76
C LYS A 8 -5.19 18.77 6.50
N LEU A 9 -4.21 18.03 5.99
CA LEU A 9 -2.92 18.59 5.58
C LEU A 9 -3.08 19.50 4.36
N THR A 10 -2.25 20.54 4.28
CA THR A 10 -2.04 21.31 3.04
C THR A 10 -1.07 20.58 2.12
N LYS A 11 -1.10 20.89 0.82
CA LYS A 11 -0.19 20.33 -0.19
C LYS A 11 1.30 20.51 0.16
N PRO A 12 1.80 21.69 0.57
CA PRO A 12 3.21 21.83 0.97
C PRO A 12 3.61 20.94 2.15
N VAL A 13 2.71 20.77 3.13
CA VAL A 13 2.98 19.91 4.30
C VAL A 13 2.98 18.43 3.90
N ALA A 14 2.06 18.02 3.03
CA ALA A 14 2.01 16.65 2.53
C ALA A 14 3.27 16.32 1.72
N HIS A 15 3.70 17.20 0.82
CA HIS A 15 4.94 17.03 0.06
C HIS A 15 6.17 16.97 0.97
N LYS A 16 6.29 17.84 1.97
CA LYS A 16 7.40 17.79 2.93
C LYS A 16 7.46 16.44 3.66
N LYS A 17 6.33 15.91 4.10
CA LYS A 17 6.25 14.60 4.76
C LYS A 17 6.64 13.45 3.83
N LEU A 18 6.19 13.50 2.58
CA LEU A 18 6.55 12.51 1.55
C LEU A 18 8.05 12.52 1.27
N LEU A 19 8.66 13.69 1.07
CA LEU A 19 10.11 13.79 0.87
C LEU A 19 10.90 13.22 2.06
N GLY A 20 10.51 13.56 3.29
CA GLY A 20 11.14 12.96 4.48
C GLY A 20 10.96 11.44 4.56
N LEU A 21 9.85 10.90 4.04
CA LEU A 21 9.67 9.45 3.91
C LEU A 21 10.64 8.85 2.89
N LEU A 22 10.82 9.50 1.73
CA LEU A 22 11.77 9.05 0.70
C LEU A 22 13.21 9.02 1.22
N GLU A 23 13.63 10.07 1.95
CA GLU A 23 14.94 10.13 2.61
C GLU A 23 15.15 8.93 3.56
N ARG A 24 14.13 8.59 4.35
CA ARG A 24 14.19 7.42 5.26
C ARG A 24 14.21 6.09 4.51
N ILE A 25 13.47 5.96 3.41
CA ILE A 25 13.52 4.76 2.56
C ILE A 25 14.91 4.59 1.97
N GLN A 26 15.50 5.66 1.43
CA GLN A 26 16.84 5.64 0.86
C GLN A 26 17.88 5.29 1.93
N PHE A 27 17.82 5.91 3.09
CA PHE A 27 18.69 5.59 4.22
C PHE A 27 18.56 4.11 4.61
N TRP A 28 17.32 3.60 4.75
CA TRP A 28 17.11 2.20 5.07
C TRP A 28 17.74 1.26 4.04
N ASN A 29 17.49 1.50 2.75
CA ASN A 29 18.02 0.64 1.69
C ASN A 29 19.55 0.68 1.61
N ASN A 30 20.18 1.79 1.98
CA ASN A 30 21.64 1.92 2.00
C ASN A 30 22.25 1.22 3.22
N GLU A 31 21.69 1.43 4.40
CA GLU A 31 22.32 1.00 5.66
C GLU A 31 21.84 -0.37 6.16
N TYR A 32 20.60 -0.77 5.83
CA TYR A 32 19.93 -1.92 6.46
C TYR A 32 19.34 -2.92 5.44
N SER A 33 19.70 -2.82 4.15
CA SER A 33 19.24 -3.77 3.12
C SER A 33 19.76 -5.19 3.32
N GLU A 34 20.77 -5.38 4.17
CA GLU A 34 21.23 -6.70 4.59
C GLU A 34 20.15 -7.51 5.32
N TYR A 35 19.15 -6.86 5.94
CA TYR A 35 18.01 -7.48 6.59
C TYR A 35 16.83 -7.60 5.61
N TYR A 36 16.30 -6.45 5.22
CA TYR A 36 15.18 -6.28 4.30
C TYR A 36 15.45 -5.05 3.43
N GLN A 37 15.21 -5.17 2.14
CA GLN A 37 15.21 -4.06 1.21
C GLN A 37 13.76 -3.64 0.92
N ILE A 38 13.51 -2.33 0.84
CA ILE A 38 12.28 -1.79 0.26
C ILE A 38 12.43 -1.90 -1.25
N GLU A 39 11.91 -2.97 -1.83
CA GLU A 39 12.07 -3.28 -3.25
C GLU A 39 11.20 -2.39 -4.12
N LYS A 40 9.97 -2.12 -3.66
CA LYS A 40 9.03 -1.22 -4.34
C LYS A 40 8.33 -0.32 -3.35
N ALA A 41 8.06 0.91 -3.78
CA ALA A 41 7.18 1.83 -3.08
C ALA A 41 6.38 2.66 -4.08
N ALA A 42 5.11 2.89 -3.81
CA ALA A 42 4.24 3.69 -4.66
C ALA A 42 3.33 4.60 -3.84
N LEU A 43 3.25 5.87 -4.25
CA LEU A 43 2.27 6.82 -3.75
C LEU A 43 0.93 6.56 -4.44
N VAL A 44 -0.11 6.40 -3.65
CA VAL A 44 -1.49 6.21 -4.12
C VAL A 44 -2.43 7.21 -3.41
N GLY A 45 -3.71 7.14 -3.76
CA GLY A 45 -4.74 7.91 -3.06
C GLY A 45 -4.72 9.41 -3.36
N SER A 46 -5.20 10.21 -2.42
CA SER A 46 -5.57 11.62 -2.69
C SER A 46 -4.40 12.51 -3.09
N LEU A 47 -3.19 12.24 -2.59
CA LEU A 47 -1.99 13.03 -2.93
C LEU A 47 -1.52 12.74 -4.36
N ALA A 48 -1.55 11.49 -4.81
CA ALA A 48 -1.23 11.16 -6.20
C ALA A 48 -2.19 11.82 -7.20
N ARG A 49 -3.47 12.00 -6.81
CA ARG A 49 -4.51 12.62 -7.64
C ARG A 49 -4.56 14.15 -7.60
N ASP A 50 -3.54 14.79 -7.04
CA ASP A 50 -3.42 16.25 -6.98
C ASP A 50 -4.55 16.97 -6.19
N GLY A 51 -5.04 16.37 -5.10
CA GLY A 51 -6.01 17.04 -4.24
C GLY A 51 -5.46 18.33 -3.58
N ASP A 52 -6.33 19.12 -2.96
CA ASP A 52 -5.89 20.34 -2.24
C ASP A 52 -5.63 20.09 -0.74
N ARG A 53 -6.33 19.10 -0.18
CA ARG A 53 -6.37 18.80 1.26
C ARG A 53 -6.36 17.31 1.50
N PHE A 54 -5.45 16.84 2.34
CA PHE A 54 -5.16 15.42 2.50
C PHE A 54 -5.46 14.94 3.93
N GLY A 55 -6.14 13.80 4.05
CA GLY A 55 -6.32 13.12 5.32
C GLY A 55 -5.01 12.44 5.75
N ASP A 56 -4.66 11.42 4.97
CA ASP A 56 -3.43 10.63 5.06
C ASP A 56 -2.66 10.68 3.73
N ILE A 57 -1.39 10.26 3.78
CA ILE A 57 -0.51 10.01 2.65
C ILE A 57 -0.35 8.49 2.55
N ASP A 58 -0.96 7.91 1.52
CA ASP A 58 -1.03 6.46 1.34
C ASP A 58 0.13 5.96 0.49
N ILE A 59 0.96 5.06 1.04
CA ILE A 59 2.13 4.48 0.38
C ILE A 59 2.01 2.96 0.39
N CYS A 60 1.95 2.34 -0.78
CA CYS A 60 2.10 0.89 -0.91
C CYS A 60 3.58 0.53 -0.90
N ILE A 61 3.99 -0.44 -0.08
CA ILE A 61 5.38 -0.89 0.05
C ILE A 61 5.49 -2.40 -0.16
N ASP A 62 6.49 -2.80 -0.95
CA ASP A 62 6.94 -4.17 -1.08
C ASP A 62 8.33 -4.35 -0.46
N LEU A 63 8.51 -5.45 0.25
CA LEU A 63 9.75 -5.77 0.97
C LEU A 63 10.37 -7.03 0.42
N LYS A 64 11.68 -6.98 0.19
CA LYS A 64 12.49 -8.13 -0.19
C LYS A 64 13.41 -8.50 0.95
N ARG A 65 13.22 -9.69 1.51
CA ARG A 65 14.16 -10.23 2.49
C ARG A 65 15.49 -10.56 1.81
N SER A 66 16.59 -10.14 2.42
CA SER A 66 17.93 -10.53 1.96
C SER A 66 18.14 -12.03 2.11
N LYS A 67 18.71 -12.68 1.08
CA LYS A 67 19.01 -14.12 1.11
C LYS A 67 20.10 -14.48 2.12
N LYS A 68 20.96 -13.50 2.47
CA LYS A 68 22.05 -13.69 3.43
C LYS A 68 21.59 -13.47 4.88
N PHE A 69 20.37 -12.96 5.07
CA PHE A 69 19.89 -12.59 6.39
C PHE A 69 19.52 -13.81 7.23
N ASN A 70 20.31 -14.04 8.29
CA ASN A 70 20.05 -15.02 9.33
C ASN A 70 19.65 -14.32 10.65
N PRO A 71 18.36 -14.33 11.05
CA PRO A 71 17.88 -13.65 12.25
C PRO A 71 18.66 -13.99 13.53
N ALA A 72 19.06 -15.26 13.68
CA ALA A 72 19.78 -15.73 14.87
C ALA A 72 21.20 -15.15 15.00
N ALA A 73 21.77 -14.63 13.92
CA ALA A 73 23.13 -14.07 13.91
C ALA A 73 23.18 -12.56 14.20
N HIS A 74 22.04 -11.88 14.22
CA HIS A 74 21.97 -10.41 14.29
C HIS A 74 21.08 -9.88 15.43
N SER A 75 20.68 -10.74 16.37
CA SER A 75 19.64 -10.40 17.35
C SER A 75 20.05 -9.29 18.31
N GLU A 76 21.25 -9.35 18.91
CA GLU A 76 21.66 -8.38 19.95
C GLU A 76 21.84 -6.96 19.41
N ASP A 77 22.66 -6.77 18.37
CA ASP A 77 22.92 -5.45 17.80
C ASP A 77 21.64 -4.81 17.22
N TYR A 78 20.79 -5.61 16.58
CA TYR A 78 19.51 -5.12 16.05
C TYR A 78 18.54 -4.76 17.17
N ILE A 79 18.50 -5.52 18.27
CA ILE A 79 17.67 -5.19 19.44
C ILE A 79 18.13 -3.87 20.06
N ASN A 80 19.43 -3.64 20.19
CA ASN A 80 19.97 -2.37 20.67
C ASN A 80 19.54 -1.21 19.76
N TRP A 81 19.75 -1.34 18.45
CA TRP A 81 19.30 -0.36 17.46
C TRP A 81 17.79 -0.08 17.58
N ARG A 82 16.98 -1.13 17.71
CA ARG A 82 15.52 -1.03 17.83
C ARG A 82 15.10 -0.26 19.07
N GLN A 83 15.78 -0.46 20.19
CA GLN A 83 15.52 0.27 21.42
C GLN A 83 15.94 1.75 21.29
N GLU A 84 17.11 2.02 20.73
CA GLU A 84 17.65 3.38 20.62
C GLU A 84 16.93 4.22 19.56
N VAL A 85 16.76 3.67 18.36
CA VAL A 85 16.25 4.40 17.19
C VAL A 85 14.72 4.40 17.16
N LEU A 86 14.09 3.26 17.45
CA LEU A 86 12.63 3.15 17.38
C LEU A 86 11.94 3.32 18.75
N GLY A 87 12.67 3.18 19.85
CA GLY A 87 12.12 3.25 21.21
C GLY A 87 11.25 2.03 21.57
N TYR A 88 11.44 0.89 20.92
CA TYR A 88 10.67 -0.32 21.22
C TYR A 88 11.47 -1.29 22.07
N ALA A 89 10.86 -1.80 23.15
CA ALA A 89 11.44 -2.82 24.01
C ALA A 89 11.71 -4.13 23.25
N PRO A 90 12.68 -4.96 23.69
CA PRO A 90 13.02 -6.25 23.06
C PRO A 90 11.80 -7.16 22.82
N PRO A 91 11.84 -8.04 21.80
CA PRO A 91 10.78 -9.00 21.57
C PRO A 91 10.61 -9.92 22.79
N ARG A 92 9.38 -10.32 23.08
CA ARG A 92 9.05 -11.14 24.26
C ARG A 92 9.28 -12.63 24.03
N ASP A 93 9.28 -13.04 22.77
CA ASP A 93 9.42 -14.43 22.34
C ASP A 93 10.04 -14.49 20.94
N PHE A 94 10.42 -15.70 20.54
CA PHE A 94 11.07 -15.98 19.27
C PHE A 94 10.22 -15.60 18.04
N PHE A 95 8.89 -15.77 18.07
CA PHE A 95 8.04 -15.40 16.94
C PHE A 95 7.92 -13.89 16.80
N ALA A 96 7.87 -13.17 17.92
CA ALA A 96 7.91 -11.71 17.96
C ALA A 96 9.25 -11.19 17.42
N GLU A 97 10.35 -11.89 17.72
CA GLU A 97 11.68 -11.58 17.19
C GLU A 97 11.75 -11.79 15.68
N LEU A 98 11.29 -12.93 15.16
CA LEU A 98 11.25 -13.17 13.71
C LEU A 98 10.42 -12.13 12.96
N GLY A 99 9.30 -11.72 13.54
CA GLY A 99 8.41 -10.70 12.97
C GLY A 99 8.78 -9.26 13.33
N MET A 100 9.89 -8.99 14.01
CA MET A 100 10.27 -7.60 14.33
C MET A 100 10.89 -6.91 13.12
N PHE A 101 11.73 -7.62 12.36
CA PHE A 101 12.53 -7.04 11.28
C PHE A 101 11.68 -6.39 10.17
N ASP A 102 10.61 -7.04 9.72
CA ASP A 102 9.72 -6.45 8.72
C ASP A 102 8.91 -5.29 9.33
N LYS A 103 8.36 -5.46 10.53
CA LYS A 103 7.54 -4.43 11.22
C LYS A 103 8.34 -3.19 11.59
N ASP A 104 9.59 -3.36 11.99
CA ASP A 104 10.47 -2.27 12.43
C ASP A 104 10.90 -1.40 11.26
N LEU A 105 11.08 -1.97 10.07
CA LEU A 105 11.21 -1.21 8.83
C LEU A 105 10.00 -0.29 8.62
N PHE A 106 8.76 -0.83 8.69
CA PHE A 106 7.55 0.01 8.57
C PHE A 106 7.51 1.11 9.63
N ARG A 107 7.89 0.79 10.87
CA ARG A 107 7.93 1.77 11.98
C ARG A 107 8.96 2.86 11.73
N PHE A 108 10.14 2.49 11.24
CA PHE A 108 11.23 3.40 10.90
C PHE A 108 10.79 4.38 9.80
N VAL A 109 10.30 3.85 8.67
CA VAL A 109 9.88 4.66 7.52
C VAL A 109 8.70 5.57 7.87
N LYS A 110 7.71 5.04 8.60
CA LYS A 110 6.56 5.83 9.10
C LYS A 110 7.01 6.90 10.10
N ASN A 111 8.08 6.66 10.86
CA ASN A 111 8.66 7.57 11.86
C ASN A 111 7.61 8.17 12.81
N ARG A 112 6.69 7.32 13.30
CA ARG A 112 5.55 7.71 14.15
C ARG A 112 4.65 8.82 13.56
N ASP A 113 4.78 9.13 12.27
CA ASP A 113 3.95 10.10 11.59
C ASP A 113 2.55 9.51 11.43
N GLY A 114 1.60 10.04 12.20
CA GLY A 114 0.22 9.57 12.19
C GLY A 114 -0.43 9.66 10.81
N ARG A 115 0.06 10.56 9.95
CA ARG A 115 -0.48 10.90 8.63
C ARG A 115 0.07 10.09 7.48
N ILE A 116 1.11 9.27 7.71
CA ILE A 116 1.64 8.37 6.71
C ILE A 116 0.98 7.01 6.94
N GLU A 117 0.26 6.52 5.95
CA GLU A 117 -0.31 5.19 5.96
C GLU A 117 0.49 4.28 5.05
N LEU A 118 1.07 3.23 5.63
CA LEU A 118 1.87 2.26 4.90
C LEU A 118 1.01 1.03 4.65
N LEU A 119 0.74 0.78 3.37
CA LEU A 119 -0.07 -0.31 2.85
C LEU A 119 0.86 -1.41 2.32
N ARG A 120 0.39 -2.66 2.34
CA ARG A 120 1.13 -3.78 1.76
C ARG A 120 0.99 -3.76 0.24
N TRP A 121 2.00 -4.25 -0.48
CA TRP A 121 2.01 -4.22 -1.95
C TRP A 121 0.84 -4.96 -2.61
N ASN A 122 0.30 -6.00 -1.99
CA ASN A 122 -0.90 -6.69 -2.49
C ASN A 122 -2.17 -5.81 -2.51
N GLN A 123 -2.15 -4.65 -1.85
CA GLN A 123 -3.23 -3.66 -1.91
C GLN A 123 -3.04 -2.66 -3.07
N PHE A 124 -1.86 -2.64 -3.71
CA PHE A 124 -1.54 -1.69 -4.77
C PHE A 124 -2.48 -1.82 -5.98
N ASP A 125 -2.62 -3.02 -6.53
CA ASP A 125 -3.44 -3.23 -7.74
C ASP A 125 -4.92 -2.91 -7.49
N PRO A 126 -5.60 -3.42 -6.43
CA PRO A 126 -6.99 -3.05 -6.15
C PRO A 126 -7.20 -1.54 -5.99
N ILE A 127 -6.27 -0.85 -5.32
CA ILE A 127 -6.31 0.61 -5.18
C ILE A 127 -6.16 1.28 -6.54
N CYS A 128 -5.19 0.87 -7.36
CA CYS A 128 -4.92 1.50 -8.66
C CYS A 128 -5.98 1.17 -9.73
N LEU A 129 -6.74 0.08 -9.55
CA LEU A 129 -7.92 -0.22 -10.38
C LEU A 129 -9.12 0.67 -10.05
N THR A 130 -9.17 1.25 -8.86
CA THR A 130 -10.28 2.13 -8.41
C THR A 130 -9.89 3.62 -8.41
N LEU A 131 -8.62 3.91 -8.16
CA LEU A 131 -8.10 5.23 -7.85
C LEU A 131 -6.78 5.47 -8.59
N GLN A 132 -6.86 6.21 -9.70
CA GLN A 132 -5.72 6.66 -10.50
C GLN A 132 -5.59 8.19 -10.47
N PRO A 133 -4.40 8.77 -10.75
CA PRO A 133 -3.11 8.10 -10.98
C PRO A 133 -2.42 7.61 -9.70
N TYR A 134 -1.32 6.88 -9.88
CA TYR A 134 -0.32 6.54 -8.86
C TYR A 134 1.06 7.05 -9.26
N VAL A 135 2.02 7.08 -8.33
CA VAL A 135 3.42 7.44 -8.62
C VAL A 135 4.34 6.38 -8.05
N ILE A 136 5.18 5.78 -8.88
CA ILE A 136 6.23 4.86 -8.40
C ILE A 136 7.34 5.69 -7.77
N LEU A 137 7.61 5.44 -6.50
CA LEU A 137 8.63 6.14 -5.71
C LEU A 137 9.93 5.37 -5.69
N VAL A 138 9.86 4.05 -5.59
CA VAL A 138 11.01 3.14 -5.54
C VAL A 138 10.72 1.94 -6.44
N GLU A 139 11.71 1.53 -7.22
CA GLU A 139 11.66 0.33 -8.04
C GLU A 139 13.00 -0.39 -7.98
N ASN A 140 12.97 -1.70 -7.71
CA ASN A 140 14.16 -2.54 -7.50
C ASN A 140 15.12 -1.97 -6.44
N GLY A 141 14.58 -1.34 -5.39
CA GLY A 141 15.36 -0.72 -4.32
C GLY A 141 15.92 0.66 -4.63
N ILE A 142 15.71 1.19 -5.84
CA ILE A 142 16.25 2.48 -6.30
C ILE A 142 15.14 3.54 -6.25
N GLY A 143 15.45 4.70 -5.66
CA GLY A 143 14.56 5.86 -5.66
C GLY A 143 14.38 6.44 -7.06
N ILE A 144 13.13 6.56 -7.50
CA ILE A 144 12.73 7.12 -8.80
C ILE A 144 12.40 8.60 -8.69
N VAL A 145 11.89 9.02 -7.53
CA VAL A 145 11.46 10.39 -7.24
C VAL A 145 12.40 10.99 -6.20
N ASN A 146 13.02 12.12 -6.51
CA ASN A 146 13.91 12.85 -5.58
C ASN A 146 13.40 14.26 -5.26
N SER A 147 12.36 14.73 -5.96
CA SER A 147 11.80 16.06 -5.83
C SER A 147 10.30 16.09 -6.07
N ILE A 148 9.64 17.22 -5.75
CA ILE A 148 8.22 17.42 -6.00
C ILE A 148 7.91 17.43 -7.51
N SER A 149 8.79 18.01 -8.34
CA SER A 149 8.61 18.02 -9.80
C SER A 149 8.64 16.60 -10.39
N ASP A 150 9.38 15.69 -9.77
CA ASP A 150 9.43 14.29 -10.21
C ASP A 150 8.10 13.59 -9.95
N ILE A 151 7.37 13.96 -8.89
CA ILE A 151 6.06 13.35 -8.58
C ILE A 151 5.10 13.56 -9.75
N GLU A 152 4.96 14.80 -10.22
CA GLU A 152 4.07 15.14 -11.33
C GLU A 152 4.49 14.43 -12.62
N SER A 153 5.79 14.42 -12.90
CA SER A 153 6.36 13.82 -14.11
C SER A 153 6.28 12.29 -14.13
N ASN A 154 6.11 11.66 -12.97
CA ASN A 154 6.05 10.20 -12.80
C ASN A 154 4.65 9.68 -12.48
N LYS A 155 3.60 10.49 -12.66
CA LYS A 155 2.20 10.02 -12.57
C LYS A 155 1.94 8.97 -13.65
N LYS A 156 1.50 7.79 -13.20
CA LYS A 156 1.16 6.66 -14.05
C LYS A 156 -0.30 6.25 -13.81
N CYS A 157 -0.87 5.71 -14.88
CA CYS A 157 -2.20 5.12 -14.92
C CYS A 157 -2.04 3.73 -15.53
N PHE A 158 -2.83 2.76 -15.07
CA PHE A 158 -2.92 1.51 -15.81
C PHE A 158 -3.59 1.78 -17.15
N THR A 159 -3.05 1.21 -18.22
CA THR A 159 -3.81 1.13 -19.48
C THR A 159 -5.02 0.21 -19.27
N THR A 160 -5.98 0.29 -20.18
CA THR A 160 -7.16 -0.59 -20.10
C THR A 160 -6.75 -2.06 -20.20
N GLU A 161 -5.78 -2.38 -21.05
CA GLU A 161 -5.24 -3.73 -21.23
C GLU A 161 -4.57 -4.23 -19.93
N GLN A 162 -3.72 -3.40 -19.31
CA GLN A 162 -3.08 -3.74 -18.03
C GLN A 162 -4.12 -4.00 -16.94
N ALA A 163 -5.11 -3.12 -16.83
CA ALA A 163 -6.15 -3.24 -15.81
C ALA A 163 -7.01 -4.51 -16.00
N LEU A 164 -7.35 -4.85 -17.25
CA LEU A 164 -8.09 -6.08 -17.56
C LEU A 164 -7.26 -7.34 -17.32
N GLU A 165 -5.96 -7.31 -17.64
CA GLU A 165 -5.05 -8.42 -17.38
C GLU A 165 -4.87 -8.67 -15.87
N LEU A 166 -4.79 -7.60 -15.07
CA LEU A 166 -4.78 -7.71 -13.60
C LEU A 166 -6.04 -8.40 -13.07
N VAL A 167 -7.22 -7.97 -13.54
CA VAL A 167 -8.49 -8.61 -13.14
C VAL A 167 -8.50 -10.09 -13.51
N LYS A 168 -8.06 -10.43 -14.72
CA LYS A 168 -8.04 -11.81 -15.23
C LYS A 168 -7.12 -12.73 -14.43
N ASN A 169 -5.96 -12.23 -13.99
CA ASN A 169 -4.95 -13.00 -13.27
C ASN A 169 -5.20 -13.07 -11.76
N ASP A 170 -6.10 -12.24 -11.23
CA ASP A 170 -6.52 -12.30 -9.84
C ASP A 170 -7.43 -13.51 -9.56
N THR A 171 -7.43 -13.98 -8.32
CA THR A 171 -8.12 -15.21 -7.93
C THR A 171 -9.64 -15.01 -8.02
N PRO A 172 -10.38 -15.85 -8.76
CA PRO A 172 -11.82 -15.79 -8.79
C PRO A 172 -12.38 -15.90 -7.38
N HIS A 173 -13.15 -14.89 -6.98
CA HIS A 173 -14.00 -15.02 -5.82
C HIS A 173 -15.20 -15.80 -6.36
N HIS A 174 -15.70 -16.82 -5.68
CA HIS A 174 -16.82 -17.64 -6.17
C HIS A 174 -18.13 -17.12 -5.56
N PRO A 175 -18.63 -15.91 -5.90
CA PRO A 175 -19.72 -15.28 -5.16
C PRO A 175 -21.06 -15.97 -5.37
N ASN A 176 -21.19 -16.90 -6.33
CA ASN A 176 -22.39 -17.72 -6.46
C ASN A 176 -22.59 -18.67 -5.27
N GLU A 177 -21.55 -18.90 -4.45
CA GLU A 177 -21.58 -19.74 -3.25
C GLU A 177 -21.80 -18.93 -1.96
N ILE A 178 -21.80 -17.59 -2.03
CA ILE A 178 -22.00 -16.71 -0.87
C ILE A 178 -23.43 -16.13 -0.88
N SER A 179 -24.03 -15.97 0.31
CA SER A 179 -25.39 -15.45 0.50
C SER A 179 -25.47 -14.42 1.63
N GLY A 180 -26.55 -13.64 1.66
CA GLY A 180 -26.81 -12.63 2.69
C GLY A 180 -25.74 -11.53 2.72
N ILE A 181 -25.32 -11.14 3.93
CA ILE A 181 -24.39 -10.01 4.17
C ILE A 181 -23.09 -10.05 3.36
N TYR A 182 -22.61 -11.25 3.00
CA TYR A 182 -21.38 -11.41 2.22
C TYR A 182 -21.58 -11.07 0.75
N TRP A 183 -22.77 -11.37 0.21
CA TRP A 183 -23.15 -10.96 -1.14
C TRP A 183 -23.32 -9.45 -1.21
N ASP A 184 -23.99 -8.84 -0.23
CA ASP A 184 -24.16 -7.38 -0.18
C ASP A 184 -22.81 -6.68 -0.08
N SER A 185 -21.90 -7.21 0.75
CA SER A 185 -20.53 -6.69 0.86
C SER A 185 -19.76 -6.80 -0.46
N TYR A 186 -19.86 -7.93 -1.17
CA TYR A 186 -19.29 -8.10 -2.51
C TYR A 186 -19.84 -7.04 -3.48
N CYS A 187 -21.16 -6.87 -3.57
CA CYS A 187 -21.79 -5.89 -4.44
C CYS A 187 -21.37 -4.45 -4.12
N GLN A 188 -21.31 -4.10 -2.83
CA GLN A 188 -20.84 -2.79 -2.38
C GLN A 188 -19.39 -2.55 -2.76
N SER A 189 -18.52 -3.57 -2.60
CA SER A 189 -17.11 -3.46 -3.01
C SER A 189 -16.95 -3.24 -4.52
N LEU A 190 -17.83 -3.79 -5.36
CA LEU A 190 -17.79 -3.57 -6.80
C LEU A 190 -18.22 -2.16 -7.22
N SER A 191 -19.01 -1.47 -6.39
CA SER A 191 -19.55 -0.15 -6.71
C SER A 191 -18.48 0.93 -6.88
N VAL A 192 -17.32 0.76 -6.22
CA VAL A 192 -16.20 1.72 -6.30
C VAL A 192 -15.34 1.57 -7.56
N TYR A 193 -15.50 0.47 -8.30
CA TYR A 193 -14.75 0.24 -9.54
C TYR A 193 -15.39 0.96 -10.73
N PRO A 194 -14.58 1.49 -11.66
CA PRO A 194 -15.06 1.93 -12.97
C PRO A 194 -15.84 0.81 -13.67
N ALA A 195 -16.86 1.17 -14.46
CA ALA A 195 -17.77 0.21 -15.07
C ALA A 195 -17.06 -0.87 -15.91
N SER A 196 -16.01 -0.52 -16.65
CA SER A 196 -15.20 -1.45 -17.45
C SER A 196 -14.54 -2.52 -16.57
N ILE A 197 -13.93 -2.12 -15.46
CA ILE A 197 -13.26 -3.01 -14.50
C ILE A 197 -14.28 -3.84 -13.74
N ARG A 198 -15.35 -3.23 -13.24
CA ARG A 198 -16.46 -3.94 -12.58
C ARG A 198 -17.04 -5.04 -13.47
N ASN A 199 -17.31 -4.73 -14.73
CA ASN A 199 -17.84 -5.71 -15.68
C ASN A 199 -16.85 -6.85 -15.96
N ALA A 200 -15.55 -6.56 -15.99
CA ALA A 200 -14.52 -7.59 -16.13
C ALA A 200 -14.47 -8.52 -14.91
N ILE A 201 -14.56 -7.98 -13.69
CA ILE A 201 -14.60 -8.77 -12.44
C ILE A 201 -15.85 -9.66 -12.44
N LEU A 202 -17.03 -9.08 -12.72
CA LEU A 202 -18.29 -9.81 -12.80
C LEU A 202 -18.27 -10.94 -13.84
N LYS A 203 -17.55 -10.75 -14.95
CA LYS A 203 -17.36 -11.78 -15.97
C LYS A 203 -16.45 -12.90 -15.47
N ARG A 204 -15.31 -12.57 -14.85
CA ARG A 204 -14.39 -13.54 -14.25
C ARG A 204 -15.10 -14.40 -13.19
N ASP A 205 -15.84 -13.76 -12.31
CA ASP A 205 -16.52 -14.39 -11.17
C ASP A 205 -17.85 -15.07 -11.58
N SER A 206 -18.24 -14.99 -12.87
CA SER A 206 -19.52 -15.51 -13.38
C SER A 206 -20.75 -15.00 -12.60
N ALA A 207 -20.71 -13.72 -12.19
CA ALA A 207 -21.67 -13.12 -11.25
C ALA A 207 -22.57 -12.04 -11.88
N LYS A 208 -22.41 -11.74 -13.18
CA LYS A 208 -23.07 -10.60 -13.85
C LYS A 208 -24.59 -10.57 -13.66
N LYS A 209 -25.29 -11.67 -13.96
CA LYS A 209 -26.76 -11.74 -13.83
C LYS A 209 -27.25 -11.47 -12.41
N ARG A 210 -26.56 -12.02 -11.41
CA ARG A 210 -26.93 -11.87 -10.01
C ARG A 210 -26.68 -10.44 -9.51
N TYR A 211 -25.58 -9.83 -9.95
CA TYR A 211 -25.29 -8.42 -9.65
C TYR A 211 -26.31 -7.47 -10.26
N ASP A 212 -26.74 -7.73 -11.51
CA ASP A 212 -27.77 -6.91 -12.16
C ASP A 212 -29.12 -6.99 -11.40
N ALA A 213 -29.53 -8.19 -10.96
CA ALA A 213 -30.71 -8.36 -10.11
C ALA A 213 -30.58 -7.63 -8.75
N TYR A 214 -29.39 -7.69 -8.13
CA TYR A 214 -29.12 -6.94 -6.89
C TYR A 214 -29.30 -5.42 -7.08
N LEU A 215 -28.89 -4.87 -8.22
CA LEU A 215 -29.09 -3.45 -8.50
C LEU A 215 -30.58 -3.11 -8.66
N GLU A 216 -31.36 -3.94 -9.37
CA GLU A 216 -32.81 -3.73 -9.54
C GLU A 216 -33.57 -3.72 -8.21
N GLU A 217 -33.14 -4.51 -7.24
CA GLU A 217 -33.75 -4.58 -5.90
C GLU A 217 -33.35 -3.41 -4.97
N ASN A 218 -32.28 -2.68 -5.30
CA ASN A 218 -31.69 -1.63 -4.45
C ASN A 218 -31.66 -0.23 -5.12
N ILE A 219 -32.44 -0.03 -6.19
CA ILE A 219 -32.71 1.28 -6.81
C ILE A 219 -33.92 1.95 -6.17
#